data_AF-A0A506U8W3-F1
#
_entry.id   AF-A0A506U8W3-F1
#
_cell.length_a   1.000
_cell.length_b   1.000
_cell.length_c   1.000
_cell.angle_alpha   90.00
_cell.angle_beta   90.00
_cell.angle_gamma   90.00
#
_symmetry.space_group_name_H-M   'P 1'
#
loop_
_entity.id
_entity.type
_entity.pdbx_description
1 polymer ?
#
loop_
_entity_poly.entity_id
_entity_poly.type
_entity_poly.pdbx_seq_one_letter_code
_entity_poly.pdbx_strand_id
1 'polypeptide(L)'
;MGQMGALPVGEERLQRRGGAHLRQMAMYVCHVALGLSLNEIGQGFGRDRTTVAYACRVVEDRRDDADYDAFVARIERLAIEIVVTLGLGDHG
;
A
#
# COMPACT_ATOMS: atom_id res chain seq x y z
N MET A 1 -7.38 38.23 6.32
CA MET A 1 -7.53 37.89 4.89
C MET A 1 -6.20 37.32 4.37
N GLY A 2 -5.99 36.01 4.52
CA GLY A 2 -4.80 35.32 4.00
C GLY A 2 -5.17 34.56 2.72
N GLN A 3 -4.47 34.86 1.64
CA GLN A 3 -4.71 34.26 0.34
C GLN A 3 -4.21 32.81 0.34
N MET A 4 -5.15 31.84 0.32
CA MET A 4 -4.86 30.44 0.01
C MET A 4 -4.62 30.36 -1.50
N GLY A 5 -3.38 30.62 -1.92
CA GLY A 5 -2.96 30.49 -3.31
C GLY A 5 -3.16 29.05 -3.79
N ALA A 6 -3.93 28.88 -4.86
CA ALA A 6 -4.13 27.60 -5.51
C ALA A 6 -2.78 26.99 -5.92
N LEU A 7 -2.49 25.79 -5.43
CA LEU A 7 -1.34 25.01 -5.88
C LEU A 7 -1.52 24.70 -7.38
N PRO A 8 -0.43 24.75 -8.20
CA PRO A 8 -0.54 24.50 -9.62
C PRO A 8 -1.09 23.09 -9.86
N VAL A 9 -2.10 23.01 -10.73
CA VAL A 9 -2.95 21.83 -11.04
C VAL A 9 -2.15 20.57 -11.44
N GLY A 10 -0.83 20.65 -11.64
CA GLY A 10 0.09 19.53 -11.84
C GLY A 10 0.56 18.83 -10.56
N GLU A 11 0.80 19.55 -9.47
CA GLU A 11 1.32 19.01 -8.21
C GLU A 11 0.26 18.21 -7.46
N GLU A 12 -1.00 18.67 -7.48
CA GLU A 12 -2.11 17.93 -6.89
C GLU A 12 -2.33 16.56 -7.55
N ARG A 13 -2.17 16.46 -8.88
CA ARG A 13 -2.33 15.18 -9.59
C ARG A 13 -1.18 14.23 -9.29
N LEU A 14 0.04 14.74 -9.19
CA LEU A 14 1.20 13.95 -8.78
C LEU A 14 1.04 13.46 -7.33
N GLN A 15 0.58 14.32 -6.43
CA GLN A 15 0.32 13.97 -5.04
C GLN A 15 -0.79 12.92 -4.90
N ARG A 16 -1.89 13.06 -5.67
CA ARG A 16 -2.97 12.06 -5.73
C ARG A 16 -2.47 10.72 -6.30
N ARG A 17 -1.59 10.75 -7.32
CA ARG A 17 -0.95 9.56 -7.89
C ARG A 17 -0.01 8.88 -6.91
N GLY A 18 0.81 9.66 -6.18
CA GLY A 18 1.64 9.16 -5.09
C GLY A 18 0.80 8.50 -3.99
N GLY A 19 -0.31 9.13 -3.59
CA GLY A 19 -1.24 8.56 -2.61
C GLY A 19 -1.95 7.28 -3.10
N ALA A 20 -2.27 7.18 -4.39
CA ALA A 20 -2.85 5.96 -4.97
C ALA A 20 -1.85 4.80 -4.92
N HIS A 21 -0.60 5.06 -5.31
CA HIS A 21 0.46 4.07 -5.27
C HIS A 21 0.77 3.59 -3.85
N LEU A 22 0.84 4.50 -2.87
CA LEU A 22 1.06 4.13 -1.47
C LEU A 22 -0.04 3.21 -0.93
N ARG A 23 -1.30 3.48 -1.27
CA ARG A 23 -2.42 2.59 -0.91
C ARG A 23 -2.30 1.22 -1.56
N GLN A 24 -1.89 1.17 -2.84
CA GLN A 24 -1.70 -0.11 -3.53
C GLN A 24 -0.59 -0.94 -2.87
N MET A 25 0.54 -0.31 -2.52
CA MET A 25 1.61 -0.97 -1.77
C MET A 25 1.15 -1.44 -0.38
N ALA A 26 0.42 -0.60 0.37
CA ALA A 26 -0.07 -0.99 1.68
C ALA A 26 -1.01 -2.22 1.60
N MET A 27 -1.93 -2.23 0.63
CA MET A 27 -2.80 -3.38 0.37
C MET A 27 -2.01 -4.64 0.01
N TYR A 28 -0.99 -4.52 -0.85
CA TYR A 28 -0.14 -5.64 -1.23
C TYR A 28 0.64 -6.21 -0.04
N VAL A 29 1.28 -5.36 0.76
CA VAL A 29 2.07 -5.77 1.93
C VAL A 29 1.17 -6.44 2.98
N CYS A 30 -0.04 -5.93 3.22
CA CYS A 30 -1.01 -6.60 4.10
C CYS A 30 -1.37 -8.01 3.60
N HIS A 31 -1.48 -8.21 2.29
CA HIS A 31 -1.80 -9.51 1.72
C HIS A 31 -0.61 -10.47 1.76
N VAL A 32 0.54 -10.05 1.26
CA VAL A 32 1.72 -10.91 1.03
C VAL A 32 2.53 -11.10 2.31
N ALA A 33 2.80 -10.04 3.06
CA ALA A 33 3.65 -10.11 4.24
C ALA A 33 2.89 -10.50 5.51
N LEU A 34 1.62 -10.10 5.62
CA LEU A 34 0.80 -10.34 6.82
C LEU A 34 -0.25 -11.44 6.65
N GLY A 35 -0.41 -11.99 5.44
CA GLY A 35 -1.32 -13.11 5.17
C GLY A 35 -2.81 -12.76 5.22
N LEU A 36 -3.17 -11.47 5.29
CA LEU A 36 -4.58 -11.06 5.36
C LEU A 36 -5.29 -11.37 4.04
N SER A 37 -6.56 -11.79 4.11
CA SER A 37 -7.36 -12.02 2.93
C SER A 37 -7.73 -10.71 2.22
N LEU A 38 -7.99 -10.78 0.92
CA LEU A 38 -8.43 -9.62 0.13
C LEU A 38 -9.72 -8.98 0.67
N ASN A 39 -10.58 -9.77 1.33
CA ASN A 39 -11.81 -9.28 1.96
C ASN A 39 -11.50 -8.49 3.23
N GLU A 40 -10.65 -9.00 4.12
CA GLU A 40 -10.25 -8.30 5.36
C GLU A 40 -9.58 -6.96 5.04
N ILE A 41 -8.67 -6.98 4.06
CA ILE A 41 -8.00 -5.77 3.57
C ILE A 41 -9.03 -4.82 2.94
N GLY A 42 -9.94 -5.33 2.10
CA GLY A 42 -10.99 -4.53 1.48
C GLY A 42 -11.82 -3.80 2.52
N GLN A 43 -12.29 -4.51 3.56
CA GLN A 43 -13.04 -3.91 4.66
C GLN A 43 -12.23 -2.87 5.42
N GLY A 44 -10.97 -3.18 5.77
CA GLY A 44 -10.09 -2.24 6.48
C GLY A 44 -9.83 -0.93 5.71
N PHE A 45 -9.79 -0.99 4.38
CA PHE A 45 -9.59 0.17 3.51
C PHE A 45 -10.89 0.81 2.99
N GLY A 46 -12.06 0.24 3.31
CA GLY A 46 -13.35 0.66 2.77
C GLY A 46 -13.46 0.50 1.26
N ARG A 47 -12.89 -0.58 0.71
CA ARG A 47 -12.82 -0.89 -0.72
C ARG A 47 -13.32 -2.31 -1.01
N ASP A 48 -13.76 -2.54 -2.24
CA ASP A 48 -14.10 -3.89 -2.69
C ASP A 48 -12.84 -4.78 -2.81
N ARG A 49 -12.98 -6.08 -2.53
CA ARG A 49 -11.90 -7.06 -2.65
C ARG A 49 -11.21 -7.06 -4.03
N THR A 50 -11.94 -6.73 -5.09
CA THR A 50 -11.39 -6.60 -6.45
C THR A 50 -10.45 -5.40 -6.59
N THR A 51 -10.67 -4.33 -5.81
CA THR A 51 -9.74 -3.20 -5.73
C THR A 51 -8.42 -3.64 -5.09
N VAL A 52 -8.48 -4.48 -4.06
CA VAL A 52 -7.29 -5.06 -3.42
C VAL A 52 -6.56 -6.00 -4.37
N ALA A 53 -7.29 -6.85 -5.09
CA ALA A 53 -6.71 -7.72 -6.12
C ALA A 53 -6.02 -6.91 -7.23
N TYR A 54 -6.65 -5.83 -7.69
CA TYR A 54 -6.07 -4.90 -8.66
C TYR A 54 -4.79 -4.24 -8.11
N ALA A 55 -4.82 -3.77 -6.85
CA ALA A 55 -3.64 -3.22 -6.19
C ALA A 55 -2.49 -4.23 -6.14
N CYS A 56 -2.76 -5.48 -5.77
CA CYS A 56 -1.74 -6.52 -5.71
C CYS A 56 -1.11 -6.75 -7.08
N ARG A 57 -1.94 -6.87 -8.12
CA ARG A 57 -1.45 -7.02 -9.50
C ARG A 57 -0.58 -5.85 -9.94
N VAL A 58 -1.01 -4.61 -9.68
CA VAL A 58 -0.23 -3.41 -10.07
C VAL A 58 1.14 -3.38 -9.39
N VAL A 59 1.23 -3.81 -8.13
CA VAL A 59 2.51 -3.90 -7.43
C VAL A 59 3.36 -5.01 -8.02
N GLU A 60 2.79 -6.20 -8.23
CA GLU A 60 3.50 -7.36 -8.80
C GLU A 60 4.04 -7.08 -10.20
N ASP A 61 3.22 -6.52 -11.08
CA ASP A 61 3.61 -6.13 -12.45
C ASP A 61 4.77 -5.10 -12.44
N ARG A 62 4.98 -4.37 -11.34
CA ARG A 62 6.07 -3.40 -11.18
C ARG A 62 7.34 -4.01 -10.54
N ARG A 63 7.25 -5.18 -9.92
CA ARG A 63 8.42 -5.87 -9.31
C ARG A 63 9.42 -6.40 -10.34
N ASP A 64 9.11 -6.32 -11.63
CA ASP A 64 10.10 -6.54 -12.70
C ASP A 64 11.25 -5.51 -12.68
N ASP A 65 11.03 -4.35 -12.06
CA ASP A 65 12.07 -3.34 -11.80
C ASP A 65 12.82 -3.67 -10.50
N ALA A 66 14.14 -3.88 -10.60
CA ALA A 66 14.96 -4.32 -9.48
C ALA A 66 15.03 -3.33 -8.31
N ASP A 67 15.00 -2.02 -8.59
CA ASP A 67 15.04 -0.99 -7.55
C ASP A 67 13.70 -0.95 -6.80
N TYR A 68 12.60 -1.09 -7.54
CA TYR A 68 11.26 -1.19 -6.98
C TYR A 68 11.08 -2.46 -6.16
N ASP A 69 11.54 -3.60 -6.67
CA ASP A 69 11.49 -4.88 -5.97
C ASP A 69 12.25 -4.83 -4.63
N ALA A 70 13.48 -4.31 -4.65
CA ALA A 70 14.27 -4.14 -3.44
C ALA A 70 13.58 -3.21 -2.42
N PHE A 71 12.90 -2.17 -2.90
CA PHE A 71 12.13 -1.27 -2.05
C PHE A 71 10.92 -1.96 -1.41
N VAL A 72 10.10 -2.67 -2.19
CA VAL A 72 8.95 -3.44 -1.69
C VAL A 72 9.40 -4.50 -0.70
N ALA A 73 10.46 -5.25 -1.02
CA ALA A 73 11.02 -6.27 -0.15
C ALA A 73 11.47 -5.72 1.21
N ARG A 74 11.98 -4.47 1.25
CA ARG A 74 12.33 -3.82 2.53
C ARG A 74 11.09 -3.46 3.34
N ILE A 75 10.00 -3.02 2.70
CA ILE A 75 8.75 -2.72 3.39
C ILE A 75 8.11 -4.01 3.93
N GLU A 76 8.09 -5.09 3.15
CA GLU A 76 7.59 -6.40 3.58
C GLU A 76 8.31 -6.88 4.85
N ARG A 77 9.65 -6.82 4.86
CA ARG A 77 10.45 -7.16 6.04
C ARG A 77 10.10 -6.29 7.24
N LEU A 78 10.01 -4.98 7.06
CA LEU A 78 9.64 -4.06 8.16
C LEU A 78 8.24 -4.35 8.70
N ALA A 79 7.27 -4.67 7.84
CA ALA A 79 5.91 -4.99 8.26
C ALA A 79 5.87 -6.25 9.13
N ILE A 80 6.60 -7.30 8.74
CA ILE A 80 6.73 -8.53 9.53
C ILE A 80 7.37 -8.23 10.88
N GLU A 81 8.50 -7.52 10.89
CA GLU A 81 9.21 -7.14 12.12
C GLU A 81 8.31 -6.35 13.08
N ILE A 82 7.53 -5.40 12.57
CA ILE A 82 6.58 -4.61 13.37
C ILE A 82 5.52 -5.52 14.00
N VAL A 83 4.92 -6.42 13.24
CA VAL A 83 3.87 -7.32 13.76
C VAL A 83 4.44 -8.27 14.82
N VAL A 84 5.63 -8.82 14.58
CA VAL A 84 6.33 -9.69 15.55
C VAL A 84 6.67 -8.90 16.83
N THR A 85 7.24 -7.70 16.69
CA THR A 85 7.65 -6.87 17.82
C THR A 85 6.47 -6.39 18.67
N LEU A 86 5.35 -6.05 18.02
CA LEU A 86 4.14 -5.61 18.71
C LEU A 86 3.31 -6.77 19.27
N GLY A 87 3.70 -8.03 19.03
CA GLY A 87 2.95 -9.20 19.48
C GLY A 87 1.57 -9.32 18.85
N LEU A 88 1.36 -8.76 17.65
CA LEU A 88 0.08 -8.82 16.92
C LEU A 88 -0.06 -10.12 16.10
N GLY A 89 0.85 -11.08 16.29
CA GLY A 89 0.93 -12.32 15.51
C GLY A 89 0.06 -13.47 16.02
N ASP A 90 -1.15 -13.21 16.53
CA ASP A 90 -2.12 -14.28 16.77
C ASP A 90 -3.39 -14.04 15.96
N HIS A 91 -3.45 -14.73 14.83
CA HIS A 91 -4.67 -15.01 14.10
C HIS A 91 -4.77 -16.52 13.89
N GLY A 92 -4.94 -17.28 14.99
CA GLY A 92 -5.63 -18.57 15.00
C GLY A 92 -4.89 -19.77 14.40
#